data_AF-A0A0F5PF17-F1
#
_entry.id   AF-A0A0F5PF17-F1
#
_cell.length_a   1.000
_cell.length_b   1.000
_cell.length_c   1.000
_cell.angle_alpha   90.00
_cell.angle_beta   90.00
_cell.angle_gamma   90.00
#
_symmetry.space_group_name_H-M   'P 1'
#
loop_
_entity.id
_entity.type
_entity.pdbx_description
1 polymer ?
#
loop_
_entity_poly.entity_id
_entity_poly.type
_entity_poly.pdbx_seq_one_letter_code
_entity_poly.pdbx_strand_id
1 'polypeptide(L)'
;MKLFNARWNLTDWKAAGEPTRHPRILFLADRNILADQAYNSFAAFDDGALARITPGDIRKKGAVPKNASVFFTIFQTFTSGTDTNGDPAPYFGDYPPDFFDCIIIDECHRGGAKDESEWRAILDYFAPAVQIGLTATPKRKNNADTYAYFGQPVYTYSLKEGINDGYLTPFKVRQIGTTIDEYVYTSDDAVIEGEVEDGTRRDAILSRYDEKQRDFLDFVLSQYATVGESELDDGKLPALLELKYGTPMDAVRELGSVAEIRSTFLGFQRGLYEGESN
;
A
#
# COMPACT_ATOMS: atom_id res chain seq x y z
N MET A 1 29.69 -1.67 -2.92
CA MET A 1 30.95 -1.72 -3.69
C MET A 1 31.73 -3.04 -3.52
N LYS A 2 31.97 -3.56 -2.30
CA LYS A 2 32.72 -4.83 -2.10
C LYS A 2 32.06 -6.09 -2.73
N LEU A 3 30.74 -6.22 -2.68
CA LEU A 3 30.02 -7.41 -3.20
C LEU A 3 30.05 -7.51 -4.75
N PHE A 4 30.02 -6.38 -5.45
CA PHE A 4 30.12 -6.33 -6.91
C PHE A 4 31.52 -6.72 -7.40
N ASN A 5 32.54 -6.25 -6.67
CA ASN A 5 33.94 -6.54 -6.97
C ASN A 5 34.37 -7.96 -6.54
N ALA A 6 33.57 -8.64 -5.71
CA ALA A 6 33.81 -10.01 -5.29
C ALA A 6 33.61 -11.05 -6.42
N ARG A 7 33.17 -10.61 -7.62
CA ARG A 7 32.97 -11.42 -8.84
C ARG A 7 32.35 -12.78 -8.55
N TRP A 8 31.03 -12.85 -8.51
CA TRP A 8 30.26 -14.10 -8.35
C TRP A 8 29.15 -14.15 -9.40
N ASN A 9 28.71 -15.35 -9.78
CA ASN A 9 27.57 -15.55 -10.67
C ASN A 9 26.98 -16.97 -10.49
N LEU A 10 25.75 -17.19 -10.94
CA LEU A 10 25.01 -18.45 -10.75
C LEU A 10 25.66 -19.67 -11.41
N THR A 11 26.39 -19.47 -12.51
CA THR A 11 27.02 -20.58 -13.25
C THR A 11 28.32 -21.03 -12.60
N ASP A 12 29.09 -20.09 -12.04
CA ASP A 12 30.48 -20.32 -11.66
C ASP A 12 30.65 -20.52 -10.15
N TRP A 13 29.66 -20.19 -9.31
CA TRP A 13 29.81 -20.29 -7.84
C TRP A 13 30.07 -21.73 -7.33
N LYS A 14 29.68 -22.74 -8.11
CA LYS A 14 29.96 -24.16 -7.84
C LYS A 14 31.28 -24.65 -8.45
N ALA A 15 31.88 -23.87 -9.35
CA ALA A 15 33.14 -24.20 -9.99
C ALA A 15 34.30 -23.81 -9.07
N ALA A 16 35.40 -24.57 -9.12
CA ALA A 16 36.59 -24.30 -8.32
C ALA A 16 37.43 -23.11 -8.85
N GLY A 17 37.03 -22.49 -9.97
CA GLY A 17 37.77 -21.42 -10.65
C GLY A 17 37.24 -20.02 -10.35
N GLU A 18 37.97 -19.00 -10.82
CA GLU A 18 37.51 -17.60 -10.74
C GLU A 18 36.28 -17.38 -11.65
N PRO A 19 35.29 -16.61 -11.19
CA PRO A 19 34.10 -16.35 -12.00
C PRO A 19 34.40 -15.59 -13.30
N THR A 20 33.79 -16.07 -14.37
CA THR A 20 34.02 -15.64 -15.76
C THR A 20 33.46 -14.27 -16.07
N ARG A 21 32.50 -13.79 -15.26
CA ARG A 21 31.86 -12.47 -15.39
C ARG A 21 31.45 -11.89 -14.05
N HIS A 22 31.24 -10.58 -14.02
CA HIS A 22 30.57 -9.88 -12.93
C HIS A 22 29.10 -10.33 -12.78
N PRO A 23 28.53 -10.24 -11.57
CA PRO A 23 27.12 -10.53 -11.35
C PRO A 23 26.24 -9.55 -12.12
N ARG A 24 25.13 -10.05 -12.64
CA ARG A 24 24.04 -9.28 -13.23
C ARG A 24 22.95 -9.10 -12.19
N ILE A 25 22.75 -7.86 -11.79
CA ILE A 25 21.82 -7.48 -10.73
C ILE A 25 20.66 -6.73 -11.36
N LEU A 26 19.43 -7.18 -11.10
CA LEU A 26 18.22 -6.46 -11.46
C LEU A 26 17.68 -5.72 -10.23
N PHE A 27 17.44 -4.43 -10.36
CA PHE A 27 16.77 -3.59 -9.38
C PHE A 27 15.37 -3.25 -9.91
N LEU A 28 14.34 -3.76 -9.22
CA LEU A 28 12.94 -3.54 -9.51
C LEU A 28 12.37 -2.54 -8.51
N ALA A 29 11.65 -1.53 -9.01
CA ALA A 29 10.92 -0.57 -8.20
C ALA A 29 9.47 -0.42 -8.69
N ASP A 30 8.62 0.15 -7.84
CA ASP A 30 7.22 0.43 -8.18
C ASP A 30 7.07 1.58 -9.20
N ARG A 31 7.91 2.61 -9.09
CA ARG A 31 7.75 3.87 -9.85
C ARG A 31 9.05 4.33 -10.48
N ASN A 32 8.91 5.01 -11.63
CA ASN A 32 10.07 5.54 -12.36
C ASN A 32 10.96 6.42 -11.46
N ILE A 33 10.36 7.28 -10.64
CA ILE A 33 11.11 8.13 -9.71
C ILE A 33 12.01 7.33 -8.75
N LEU A 34 11.53 6.18 -8.26
CA LEU A 34 12.30 5.31 -7.35
C LEU A 34 13.40 4.58 -8.11
N ALA A 35 13.10 4.06 -9.31
CA ALA A 35 14.09 3.45 -10.18
C ALA A 35 15.20 4.44 -10.59
N ASP A 36 14.86 5.70 -10.84
CA ASP A 36 15.80 6.75 -11.21
C ASP A 36 16.65 7.19 -10.00
N GLN A 37 16.05 7.31 -8.81
CA GLN A 37 16.78 7.55 -7.56
C GLN A 37 17.79 6.44 -7.26
N ALA A 38 17.36 5.18 -7.40
CA ALA A 38 18.23 4.03 -7.24
C ALA A 38 19.35 4.07 -8.29
N TYR A 39 19.05 4.27 -9.57
CA TYR A 39 20.06 4.38 -10.63
C TYR A 39 21.12 5.43 -10.32
N ASN A 40 20.70 6.64 -9.91
CA ASN A 40 21.60 7.74 -9.59
C ASN A 40 22.44 7.48 -8.32
N SER A 41 21.91 6.72 -7.35
CA SER A 41 22.64 6.32 -6.15
C SER A 41 23.80 5.37 -6.45
N PHE A 42 23.82 4.77 -7.64
CA PHE A 42 24.87 3.87 -8.12
C PHE A 42 25.84 4.56 -9.10
N ALA A 43 25.77 5.88 -9.28
CA ALA A 43 26.60 6.62 -10.24
C ALA A 43 28.12 6.51 -10.04
N ALA A 44 28.58 5.98 -8.90
CA ALA A 44 30.00 5.71 -8.64
C ALA A 44 30.55 4.43 -9.33
N PHE A 45 29.70 3.68 -10.03
CA PHE A 45 30.12 2.52 -10.82
C PHE A 45 30.72 2.94 -12.17
N ASP A 46 31.54 2.07 -12.77
CA ASP A 46 32.20 2.31 -14.05
C ASP A 46 31.20 2.64 -15.18
N ASP A 47 31.63 3.47 -16.12
CA ASP A 47 30.84 3.82 -17.31
C ASP A 47 30.41 2.55 -18.06
N GLY A 48 29.10 2.40 -18.26
CA GLY A 48 28.50 1.22 -18.93
C GLY A 48 28.18 0.04 -18.00
N ALA A 49 28.50 0.11 -16.71
CA ALA A 49 28.11 -0.92 -15.75
C ALA A 49 26.61 -0.89 -15.43
N LEU A 50 25.95 0.27 -15.61
CA LEU A 50 24.54 0.48 -15.28
C LEU A 50 23.68 0.56 -16.54
N ALA A 51 22.47 0.02 -16.48
CA ALA A 51 21.45 0.16 -17.51
C ALA A 51 20.10 0.54 -16.90
N ARG A 52 19.57 1.69 -17.30
CA ARG A 52 18.17 2.04 -17.07
C ARG A 52 17.31 1.47 -18.21
N ILE A 53 16.33 0.64 -17.88
CA ILE A 53 15.42 0.03 -18.85
C ILE A 53 14.12 0.84 -18.86
N THR A 54 13.89 1.59 -19.94
CA THR A 54 12.65 2.36 -20.16
C THR A 54 11.95 1.92 -21.45
N PRO A 55 10.62 2.05 -21.55
CA PRO A 55 9.91 1.74 -22.79
C PRO A 55 10.41 2.59 -23.99
N GLY A 56 10.81 3.84 -23.74
CA GLY A 56 11.35 4.73 -24.77
C GLY A 56 12.66 4.22 -25.36
N ASP A 57 13.57 3.77 -24.50
CA ASP A 57 14.86 3.23 -24.94
C ASP A 57 14.71 1.91 -25.69
N ILE A 58 13.81 1.02 -25.22
CA ILE A 58 13.53 -0.24 -25.89
C ILE A 58 12.95 0.02 -27.28
N ARG A 59 11.96 0.91 -27.42
CA ARG A 59 11.41 1.29 -28.73
C ARG A 59 12.46 1.86 -29.68
N LYS A 60 13.38 2.68 -29.16
CA LYS A 60 14.45 3.29 -29.96
C LYS A 60 15.49 2.28 -30.42
N LYS A 61 15.85 1.32 -29.56
CA LYS A 61 16.91 0.32 -29.82
C LYS A 61 16.39 -0.98 -30.43
N GLY A 62 15.08 -1.23 -30.35
CA GLY A 62 14.43 -2.46 -30.78
C GLY A 62 14.70 -3.68 -29.89
N ALA A 63 15.36 -3.50 -28.74
CA ALA A 63 15.72 -4.59 -27.84
C ALA A 63 15.99 -4.09 -26.41
N VAL A 64 15.81 -4.99 -25.44
CA VAL A 64 16.24 -4.79 -24.06
C VAL A 64 17.78 -4.79 -23.94
N PRO A 65 18.38 -3.99 -23.04
CA PRO A 65 19.82 -3.95 -22.89
C PRO A 65 20.37 -5.25 -22.27
N LYS A 66 21.48 -5.79 -22.78
CA LYS A 66 22.13 -6.99 -22.23
C LYS A 66 23.58 -6.78 -21.76
N ASN A 67 24.15 -5.63 -22.14
CA ASN A 67 25.55 -5.28 -21.90
C ASN A 67 25.67 -4.31 -20.73
N ALA A 68 25.27 -4.75 -19.55
CA ALA A 68 25.45 -4.04 -18.28
C ALA A 68 25.58 -5.05 -17.15
N SER A 69 25.91 -4.56 -15.96
CA SER A 69 25.99 -5.37 -14.75
C SER A 69 24.86 -5.09 -13.77
N VAL A 70 24.34 -3.86 -13.72
CA VAL A 70 23.22 -3.49 -12.86
C VAL A 70 22.13 -2.87 -13.71
N PHE A 71 20.93 -3.43 -13.63
CA PHE A 71 19.78 -3.09 -14.46
C PHE A 71 18.70 -2.48 -13.58
N PHE A 72 18.13 -1.36 -13.98
CA PHE A 72 17.10 -0.65 -13.21
C PHE A 72 15.83 -0.54 -14.05
N THR A 73 14.71 -1.03 -13.51
CA THR A 73 13.41 -0.92 -14.18
C THR A 73 12.28 -0.93 -13.16
N ILE A 74 11.06 -0.79 -13.66
CA ILE A 74 9.84 -0.92 -12.87
C ILE A 74 9.02 -2.09 -13.37
N PHE A 75 8.20 -2.68 -12.49
CA PHE A 75 7.37 -3.85 -12.83
C PHE A 75 6.56 -3.63 -14.09
N GLN A 76 5.80 -2.53 -14.14
CA GLN A 76 4.96 -2.18 -15.28
C GLN A 76 5.75 -2.10 -16.60
N THR A 77 6.96 -1.52 -16.58
CA THR A 77 7.78 -1.46 -17.80
C THR A 77 8.19 -2.87 -18.19
N PHE A 78 8.64 -3.68 -17.24
CA PHE A 78 9.19 -4.99 -17.53
C PHE A 78 8.14 -6.00 -18.01
N THR A 79 6.87 -5.78 -17.66
CA THR A 79 5.71 -6.57 -18.11
C THR A 79 5.05 -6.03 -19.39
N SER A 80 5.30 -4.78 -19.81
CA SER A 80 4.55 -4.10 -20.89
C SER A 80 5.18 -4.17 -22.29
N GLY A 81 5.67 -5.33 -22.73
CA GLY A 81 6.27 -5.47 -24.06
C GLY A 81 5.31 -6.01 -25.15
N THR A 82 5.86 -6.24 -26.33
CA THR A 82 5.19 -6.90 -27.46
C THR A 82 6.15 -7.86 -28.14
N ASP A 83 5.65 -8.98 -28.66
CA ASP A 83 6.44 -9.91 -29.46
C ASP A 83 6.65 -9.40 -30.91
N THR A 84 7.26 -10.22 -31.76
CA THR A 84 7.50 -9.90 -33.18
C THR A 84 6.23 -9.78 -34.01
N ASN A 85 5.11 -10.34 -33.56
CA ASN A 85 3.81 -10.27 -34.21
C ASN A 85 2.98 -9.08 -33.72
N GLY A 86 3.47 -8.36 -32.71
CA GLY A 86 2.76 -7.25 -32.06
C GLY A 86 1.81 -7.70 -30.95
N ASP A 87 1.84 -8.98 -30.57
CA ASP A 87 1.04 -9.51 -29.48
C ASP A 87 1.65 -9.13 -28.13
N PRO A 88 0.85 -8.92 -27.07
CA PRO A 88 1.38 -8.60 -25.74
C PRO A 88 2.34 -9.67 -25.21
N ALA A 89 3.58 -9.27 -24.93
CA ALA A 89 4.60 -10.17 -24.38
C ALA A 89 5.56 -9.39 -23.46
N PRO A 90 5.89 -9.87 -22.27
CA PRO A 90 6.71 -9.10 -21.34
C PRO A 90 8.15 -8.91 -21.85
N TYR A 91 8.73 -7.73 -21.64
CA TYR A 91 10.14 -7.48 -21.98
C TYR A 91 11.11 -8.37 -21.21
N PHE A 92 10.74 -8.86 -20.03
CA PHE A 92 11.59 -9.78 -19.29
C PHE A 92 11.80 -11.13 -20.02
N GLY A 93 10.89 -11.52 -20.92
CA GLY A 93 11.01 -12.73 -21.72
C GLY A 93 12.18 -12.71 -22.71
N ASP A 94 12.72 -11.53 -23.03
CA ASP A 94 13.89 -11.38 -23.91
C ASP A 94 15.22 -11.78 -23.23
N TYR A 95 15.18 -12.02 -21.92
CA TYR A 95 16.33 -12.50 -21.14
C TYR A 95 16.18 -14.01 -20.85
N PRO A 96 17.26 -14.79 -20.87
CA PRO A 96 17.25 -16.15 -20.32
C PRO A 96 16.79 -16.19 -18.85
N PRO A 97 16.09 -17.24 -18.39
CA PRO A 97 15.65 -17.40 -16.99
C PRO A 97 16.76 -17.32 -15.94
N ASP A 98 18.01 -17.62 -16.32
CA ASP A 98 19.21 -17.58 -15.48
C ASP A 98 20.11 -16.36 -15.78
N PHE A 99 19.58 -15.35 -16.47
CA PHE A 99 20.35 -14.18 -16.87
C PHE A 99 20.80 -13.32 -15.68
N PHE A 100 19.92 -13.13 -14.69
CA PHE A 100 20.21 -12.35 -13.50
C PHE A 100 20.68 -13.26 -12.37
N ASP A 101 21.74 -12.85 -11.68
CA ASP A 101 22.27 -13.56 -10.51
C ASP A 101 21.62 -13.09 -9.21
N CYS A 102 21.16 -11.83 -9.19
CA CYS A 102 20.51 -11.20 -8.06
C CYS A 102 19.35 -10.32 -8.54
N ILE A 103 18.23 -10.35 -7.81
CA ILE A 103 17.10 -9.45 -7.99
C ILE A 103 16.85 -8.73 -6.66
N ILE A 104 16.89 -7.41 -6.69
CA ILE A 104 16.56 -6.53 -5.57
C ILE A 104 15.23 -5.87 -5.89
N ILE A 105 14.31 -5.91 -4.94
CA ILE A 105 12.93 -5.49 -5.14
C ILE A 105 12.61 -4.46 -4.07
N ASP A 106 12.49 -3.21 -4.48
CA ASP A 106 12.11 -2.13 -3.59
C ASP A 106 10.59 -2.10 -3.37
N GLU A 107 10.17 -1.68 -2.17
CA GLU A 107 8.76 -1.61 -1.77
C GLU A 107 7.98 -2.92 -2.02
N CYS A 108 8.58 -4.09 -1.74
CA CYS A 108 8.02 -5.42 -2.06
C CYS A 108 6.69 -5.77 -1.37
N HIS A 109 6.15 -4.86 -0.56
CA HIS A 109 4.86 -4.96 0.12
C HIS A 109 3.71 -4.23 -0.59
N ARG A 110 4.01 -3.42 -1.62
CA ARG A 110 3.01 -2.59 -2.30
C ARG A 110 2.51 -3.34 -3.53
N GLY A 111 1.29 -3.83 -3.46
CA GLY A 111 0.58 -4.28 -4.64
C GLY A 111 -0.87 -4.60 -4.36
N GLY A 112 -1.78 -4.07 -5.17
CA GLY A 112 -3.08 -4.73 -5.33
C GLY A 112 -2.88 -6.09 -6.00
N ALA A 113 -3.92 -6.91 -6.10
CA ALA A 113 -3.84 -8.24 -6.73
C ALA A 113 -3.21 -8.23 -8.14
N LYS A 114 -3.35 -7.11 -8.86
CA LYS A 114 -2.73 -6.92 -10.18
C LYS A 114 -1.22 -6.74 -10.09
N ASP A 115 -0.74 -5.80 -9.29
CA ASP A 115 0.71 -5.56 -9.13
C ASP A 115 1.39 -6.81 -8.55
N GLU A 116 0.67 -7.53 -7.69
CA GLU A 116 1.08 -8.82 -7.15
C GLU A 116 1.37 -9.86 -8.24
N SER A 117 0.43 -10.01 -9.18
CA SER A 117 0.60 -10.91 -10.32
C SER A 117 1.78 -10.54 -11.22
N GLU A 118 2.05 -9.23 -11.37
CA GLU A 118 3.11 -8.72 -12.24
C GLU A 118 4.50 -9.01 -11.67
N TRP A 119 4.76 -8.68 -10.40
CA TRP A 119 6.06 -9.00 -9.80
C TRP A 119 6.24 -10.50 -9.64
N ARG A 120 5.17 -11.25 -9.30
CA ARG A 120 5.26 -12.70 -9.13
C ARG A 120 5.68 -13.40 -10.42
N ALA A 121 5.12 -12.99 -11.55
CA ALA A 121 5.50 -13.52 -12.85
C ALA A 121 6.99 -13.29 -13.17
N ILE A 122 7.52 -12.10 -12.85
CA ILE A 122 8.95 -11.79 -13.03
C ILE A 122 9.81 -12.70 -12.16
N LEU A 123 9.46 -12.85 -10.89
CA LEU A 123 10.29 -13.60 -9.93
C LEU A 123 10.24 -15.10 -10.15
N ASP A 124 9.09 -15.65 -10.55
CA ASP A 124 8.99 -17.06 -10.92
C ASP A 124 9.77 -17.34 -12.22
N TYR A 125 9.78 -16.41 -13.19
CA TYR A 125 10.58 -16.53 -14.42
C TYR A 125 12.09 -16.56 -14.11
N PHE A 126 12.57 -15.70 -13.21
CA PHE A 126 13.97 -15.65 -12.77
C PHE A 126 14.20 -16.40 -11.44
N ALA A 127 13.48 -17.50 -11.21
CA ALA A 127 13.62 -18.31 -9.99
C ALA A 127 15.06 -18.74 -9.63
N PRO A 128 16.00 -18.96 -10.58
CA PRO A 128 17.39 -19.27 -10.24
C PRO A 128 18.15 -18.14 -9.51
N ALA A 129 17.72 -16.89 -9.65
CA ALA A 129 18.39 -15.73 -9.06
C ALA A 129 18.24 -15.71 -7.53
N VAL A 130 19.21 -15.09 -6.84
CA VAL A 130 19.01 -14.69 -5.44
C VAL A 130 18.03 -13.52 -5.41
N GLN A 131 16.96 -13.62 -4.63
CA GLN A 131 15.90 -12.60 -4.61
C GLN A 131 15.80 -11.93 -3.24
N ILE A 132 15.90 -10.60 -3.22
CA ILE A 132 15.94 -9.78 -2.01
C ILE A 132 14.81 -8.75 -2.06
N GLY A 133 13.83 -8.91 -1.18
CA GLY A 133 12.77 -7.92 -0.96
C GLY A 133 13.17 -6.87 0.07
N LEU A 134 13.01 -5.60 -0.27
CA LEU A 134 13.20 -4.45 0.62
C LEU A 134 11.83 -3.84 0.95
N THR A 135 11.57 -3.61 2.23
CA THR A 135 10.31 -2.99 2.67
C THR A 135 10.51 -2.18 3.94
N ALA A 136 9.92 -0.97 3.96
CA ALA A 136 9.86 -0.12 5.15
C ALA A 136 8.60 -0.38 6.01
N THR A 137 7.58 -1.07 5.50
CA THR A 137 6.34 -1.34 6.25
C THR A 137 6.30 -2.79 6.73
N PRO A 138 6.42 -3.05 8.04
CA PRO A 138 6.27 -4.40 8.57
C PRO A 138 4.79 -4.82 8.57
N LYS A 139 4.57 -6.12 8.32
CA LYS A 139 3.32 -6.91 8.48
C LYS A 139 2.04 -6.09 8.74
N ARG A 140 1.27 -5.80 7.69
CA ARG A 140 -0.16 -5.47 7.79
C ARG A 140 -1.00 -6.68 7.36
N LYS A 141 -2.28 -6.75 7.77
CA LYS A 141 -3.21 -7.82 7.34
C LYS A 141 -3.28 -7.99 5.81
N ASN A 142 -2.97 -6.93 5.06
CA ASN A 142 -2.96 -6.91 3.59
C ASN A 142 -1.62 -7.35 2.96
N ASN A 143 -0.68 -7.91 3.76
CA ASN A 143 0.67 -8.24 3.29
C ASN A 143 1.00 -9.73 3.45
N ALA A 144 -0.02 -10.59 3.53
CA ALA A 144 0.16 -12.04 3.78
C ALA A 144 1.03 -12.70 2.71
N ASP A 145 0.84 -12.31 1.44
CA ASP A 145 1.44 -12.98 0.30
C ASP A 145 2.93 -12.65 0.09
N THR A 146 3.36 -11.43 0.44
CA THR A 146 4.78 -11.04 0.45
C THR A 146 5.60 -11.92 1.40
N TYR A 147 5.10 -12.15 2.62
CA TYR A 147 5.75 -13.04 3.58
C TYR A 147 5.57 -14.52 3.21
N ALA A 148 4.51 -14.88 2.48
CA ALA A 148 4.37 -16.23 1.95
C ALA A 148 5.44 -16.53 0.89
N TYR A 149 5.82 -15.55 0.07
CA TYR A 149 6.89 -15.73 -0.92
C TYR A 149 8.30 -15.61 -0.34
N PHE A 150 8.62 -14.49 0.31
CA PHE A 150 9.98 -14.22 0.79
C PHE A 150 10.32 -14.91 2.12
N GLY A 151 9.31 -15.38 2.85
CA GLY A 151 9.49 -15.93 4.20
C GLY A 151 9.70 -14.85 5.26
N GLN A 152 10.36 -15.22 6.36
CA GLN A 152 10.64 -14.26 7.44
C GLN A 152 11.77 -13.29 7.05
N PRO A 153 11.72 -12.03 7.49
CA PRO A 153 12.81 -11.08 7.26
C PRO A 153 14.13 -11.63 7.81
N VAL A 154 15.17 -11.59 6.97
CA VAL A 154 16.54 -11.95 7.38
C VAL A 154 17.20 -10.86 8.23
N TYR A 155 16.70 -9.63 8.15
CA TYR A 155 17.13 -8.48 8.94
C TYR A 155 15.97 -7.52 9.12
N THR A 156 15.92 -6.83 10.25
CA THR A 156 14.95 -5.76 10.51
C THR A 156 15.67 -4.64 11.20
N TYR A 157 15.48 -3.42 10.69
CA TYR A 157 16.03 -2.21 11.27
C TYR A 157 14.87 -1.30 11.67
N SER A 158 14.66 -1.19 12.97
CA SER A 158 13.53 -0.45 13.50
C SER A 158 13.75 1.05 13.41
N LEU A 159 12.64 1.79 13.36
CA LEU A 159 12.65 3.25 13.46
C LEU A 159 13.36 3.73 14.74
N LYS A 160 13.23 2.98 15.84
CA LYS A 160 13.90 3.27 17.12
C LYS A 160 15.42 3.14 17.01
N GLU A 161 15.92 2.09 16.37
CA GLU A 161 17.36 1.90 16.12
C GLU A 161 17.89 3.01 15.21
N GLY A 162 17.16 3.32 14.12
CA GLY A 162 17.51 4.44 13.24
C GLY A 162 17.66 5.78 13.94
N ILE A 163 16.81 6.07 14.93
CA ILE A 163 16.91 7.28 15.75
C ILE A 163 18.10 7.21 16.72
N ASN A 164 18.27 6.08 17.42
CA ASN A 164 19.34 5.91 18.40
C ASN A 164 20.74 5.98 17.78
N ASP A 165 20.90 5.43 16.58
CA ASP A 165 22.15 5.39 15.84
C ASP A 165 22.44 6.73 15.11
N GLY A 166 21.53 7.70 15.19
CA GLY A 166 21.68 9.04 14.61
C GLY A 166 21.44 9.13 13.10
N TYR A 167 20.92 8.07 12.48
CA TYR A 167 20.57 8.06 11.06
C TYR A 167 19.22 8.71 10.76
N LEU A 168 18.31 8.74 11.74
CA LEU A 168 16.96 9.30 11.61
C LEU A 168 16.72 10.40 12.65
N THR A 169 16.00 11.44 12.23
CA THR A 169 15.60 12.53 13.13
C THR A 169 14.54 12.03 14.12
N PRO A 170 14.72 12.23 15.43
CA PRO A 170 13.67 11.96 16.41
C PRO A 170 12.39 12.74 16.07
N PHE A 171 11.23 12.10 16.18
CA PHE A 171 9.94 12.74 15.93
C PHE A 171 9.05 12.65 17.17
N LYS A 172 8.16 13.62 17.32
CA LYS A 172 7.10 13.60 18.33
C LYS A 172 5.76 13.55 17.62
N VAL A 173 5.05 12.43 17.77
CA VAL A 173 3.68 12.32 17.28
C VAL A 173 2.81 13.26 18.10
N ARG A 174 2.16 14.21 17.44
CA ARG A 174 1.05 14.98 18.00
C ARG A 174 -0.19 14.62 17.21
N GLN A 175 -1.06 13.81 17.81
CA GLN A 175 -2.40 13.62 17.29
C GLN A 175 -3.20 14.86 17.66
N ILE A 176 -3.72 15.56 16.65
CA ILE A 176 -4.59 16.72 16.82
C ILE A 176 -5.96 16.25 16.36
N GLY A 177 -6.88 16.08 17.29
CA GLY A 177 -8.31 15.98 16.97
C GLY A 177 -8.82 17.39 16.71
N THR A 178 -9.40 17.63 15.55
CA THR A 178 -10.13 18.87 15.27
C THR A 178 -11.54 18.71 15.80
N THR A 179 -11.96 19.57 16.72
CA THR A 179 -13.33 19.61 17.26
C THR A 179 -14.28 20.38 16.33
N ILE A 180 -14.00 20.43 15.02
CA ILE A 180 -14.76 21.26 14.09
C ILE A 180 -16.23 20.80 14.03
N ASP A 181 -16.48 19.52 14.30
CA ASP A 181 -17.81 18.91 14.38
C ASP A 181 -18.34 18.75 15.82
N GLU A 182 -17.52 19.04 16.84
CA GLU A 182 -17.88 18.96 18.27
C GLU A 182 -18.18 20.33 18.90
N TYR A 183 -17.89 21.43 18.20
CA TYR A 183 -18.17 22.76 18.72
C TYR A 183 -19.68 23.04 18.69
N VAL A 184 -20.31 22.91 19.84
CA VAL A 184 -21.69 23.35 20.07
C VAL A 184 -21.64 24.81 20.48
N TYR A 185 -22.24 25.68 19.68
CA TYR A 185 -22.47 27.09 20.04
C TYR A 185 -23.12 27.18 21.42
N THR A 186 -22.59 28.03 22.29
CA THR A 186 -23.23 28.38 23.56
C THR A 186 -23.63 29.85 23.56
N SER A 187 -24.63 30.22 24.36
CA SER A 187 -25.12 31.61 24.45
C SER A 187 -24.06 32.64 24.87
N ASP A 188 -22.91 32.16 25.35
CA ASP A 188 -21.82 32.96 25.87
C ASP A 188 -20.78 33.31 24.78
N ASP A 189 -20.94 32.77 23.56
CA ASP A 189 -20.05 32.96 22.44
C ASP A 189 -20.38 34.22 21.62
N ALA A 190 -19.34 34.96 21.23
CA ALA A 190 -19.48 36.11 20.35
C ALA A 190 -19.37 35.69 18.87
N VAL A 191 -20.48 35.72 18.15
CA VAL A 191 -20.54 35.44 16.70
C VAL A 191 -19.91 36.60 15.93
N ILE A 192 -18.81 36.34 15.22
CA ILE A 192 -18.09 37.36 14.44
C ILE A 192 -18.71 37.53 13.04
N GLU A 193 -19.17 36.44 12.40
CA GLU A 193 -19.80 36.45 11.07
C GLU A 193 -20.67 35.18 10.87
N GLY A 194 -21.80 35.28 10.14
CA GLY A 194 -22.73 34.17 9.87
C GLY A 194 -24.00 34.16 10.75
N GLU A 195 -24.99 33.32 10.39
CA GLU A 195 -26.16 33.00 11.22
C GLU A 195 -25.89 31.71 12.01
N VAL A 196 -26.24 31.71 13.30
CA VAL A 196 -26.13 30.51 14.15
C VAL A 196 -27.40 29.68 13.96
N GLU A 197 -27.26 28.46 13.44
CA GLU A 197 -28.34 27.47 13.47
C GLU A 197 -28.39 26.83 14.86
N ASP A 198 -29.45 27.15 15.60
CA ASP A 198 -29.70 26.57 16.93
C ASP A 198 -30.25 25.15 16.77
N GLY A 199 -29.46 24.15 17.21
CA GLY A 199 -29.73 22.72 17.05
C GLY A 199 -28.83 22.08 16.00
N THR A 200 -28.07 21.06 16.41
CA THR A 200 -27.21 20.36 15.45
C THR A 200 -28.08 19.71 14.38
N ARG A 201 -27.63 19.68 13.12
CA ARG A 201 -28.27 18.88 12.05
C ARG A 201 -28.52 17.44 12.50
N ARG A 202 -27.63 16.92 13.36
CA ARG A 202 -27.77 15.66 14.08
C ARG A 202 -29.07 15.60 14.91
N ASP A 203 -29.37 16.59 15.74
CA ASP A 203 -30.61 16.63 16.54
C ASP A 203 -31.86 16.65 15.64
N ALA A 204 -31.82 17.40 14.54
CA ALA A 204 -32.90 17.43 13.56
C ALA A 204 -33.12 16.07 12.90
N ILE A 205 -32.06 15.34 12.56
CA ILE A 205 -32.15 13.98 11.99
C ILE A 205 -32.63 12.98 13.06
N LEU A 206 -32.06 13.03 14.27
CA LEU A 206 -32.36 12.10 15.36
C LEU A 206 -33.79 12.25 15.88
N SER A 207 -34.40 13.44 15.76
CA SER A 207 -35.81 13.69 16.13
C SER A 207 -36.83 12.78 15.43
N ARG A 208 -36.45 12.15 14.31
CA ARG A 208 -37.30 11.25 13.51
C ARG A 208 -37.35 9.81 14.05
N TYR A 209 -36.52 9.49 15.04
CA TYR A 209 -36.31 8.14 15.55
C TYR A 209 -36.76 8.01 17.00
N ASP A 210 -37.22 6.81 17.38
CA ASP A 210 -37.58 6.53 18.76
C ASP A 210 -36.35 6.49 19.70
N GLU A 211 -36.58 6.31 21.00
CA GLU A 211 -35.50 6.29 22.00
C GLU A 211 -34.49 5.15 21.77
N LYS A 212 -34.95 3.95 21.41
CA LYS A 212 -34.08 2.79 21.19
C LYS A 212 -33.27 2.93 19.92
N GLN A 213 -33.90 3.44 18.86
CA GLN A 213 -33.25 3.74 17.60
C GLN A 213 -32.21 4.84 17.77
N ARG A 214 -32.51 5.91 18.53
CA ARG A 214 -31.53 6.97 18.84
C ARG A 214 -30.32 6.44 19.60
N ASP A 215 -30.53 5.65 20.65
CA ASP A 215 -29.42 5.02 21.39
C ASP A 215 -28.54 4.12 20.51
N PHE A 216 -29.16 3.40 19.55
CA PHE A 216 -28.41 2.65 18.55
C PHE A 216 -27.59 3.55 17.61
N LEU A 217 -28.21 4.59 17.05
CA LEU A 217 -27.55 5.50 16.11
C LEU A 217 -26.42 6.30 16.80
N ASP A 218 -26.61 6.68 18.07
CA ASP A 218 -25.59 7.34 18.88
C ASP A 218 -24.38 6.44 19.12
N PHE A 219 -24.63 5.17 19.42
CA PHE A 219 -23.57 4.18 19.50
C PHE A 219 -22.83 4.02 18.17
N VAL A 220 -23.55 3.90 17.05
CA VAL A 220 -22.94 3.80 15.72
C VAL A 220 -21.99 4.98 15.50
N LEU A 221 -22.46 6.20 15.70
CA LEU A 221 -21.65 7.42 15.53
C LEU A 221 -20.41 7.43 16.42
N SER A 222 -20.54 6.99 17.68
CA SER A 222 -19.40 6.88 18.59
C SER A 222 -18.32 5.93 18.08
N GLN A 223 -18.71 4.82 17.43
CA GLN A 223 -17.75 3.86 16.87
C GLN A 223 -17.05 4.44 15.65
N TYR A 224 -17.77 5.11 14.75
CA TYR A 224 -17.17 5.75 13.58
C TYR A 224 -16.20 6.87 13.98
N ALA A 225 -16.55 7.70 14.96
CA ALA A 225 -15.66 8.71 15.50
C ALA A 225 -14.39 8.11 16.15
N THR A 226 -14.55 6.99 16.88
CA THR A 226 -13.42 6.30 17.54
C THR A 226 -12.48 5.63 16.54
N VAL A 227 -13.02 5.05 15.46
CA VAL A 227 -12.26 4.33 14.44
C VAL A 227 -11.69 5.28 13.37
N GLY A 228 -12.22 6.51 13.29
CA GLY A 228 -11.76 7.54 12.35
C GLY A 228 -12.21 7.28 10.91
N GLU A 229 -13.40 6.70 10.73
CA GLU A 229 -13.98 6.42 9.42
C GLU A 229 -14.94 7.54 8.99
N SER A 230 -14.80 7.99 7.75
CA SER A 230 -15.56 9.11 7.19
C SER A 230 -16.93 8.73 6.63
N GLU A 231 -17.23 7.44 6.44
CA GLU A 231 -18.47 6.99 5.80
C GLU A 231 -19.14 5.82 6.52
N LEU A 232 -20.44 5.93 6.79
CA LEU A 232 -21.29 4.85 7.30
C LEU A 232 -21.48 3.78 6.21
N ASP A 233 -20.93 2.58 6.42
CA ASP A 233 -21.04 1.46 5.49
C ASP A 233 -22.06 0.42 6.00
N ASP A 234 -23.10 0.14 5.20
CA ASP A 234 -24.16 -0.84 5.49
C ASP A 234 -23.58 -2.26 5.66
N GLY A 235 -22.42 -2.56 5.04
CA GLY A 235 -21.68 -3.82 5.22
C GLY A 235 -21.15 -4.03 6.64
N LYS A 236 -21.03 -2.96 7.45
CA LYS A 236 -20.54 -3.00 8.83
C LYS A 236 -21.67 -3.13 9.85
N LEU A 237 -22.93 -3.02 9.42
CA LEU A 237 -24.10 -3.12 10.28
C LEU A 237 -24.11 -4.42 11.13
N PRO A 238 -23.80 -5.63 10.59
CA PRO A 238 -23.77 -6.84 11.42
C PRO A 238 -22.78 -6.77 12.58
N ALA A 239 -21.57 -6.24 12.33
CA ALA A 239 -20.55 -6.11 13.35
C ALA A 239 -20.92 -5.08 14.43
N LEU A 240 -21.57 -3.98 14.04
CA LEU A 240 -22.04 -2.95 14.97
C LEU A 240 -23.17 -3.47 15.88
N LEU A 241 -24.08 -4.27 15.33
CA LEU A 241 -25.15 -4.90 16.12
C LEU A 241 -24.59 -5.92 17.12
N GLU A 242 -23.63 -6.74 16.69
CA GLU A 242 -22.94 -7.67 17.57
C GLU A 242 -22.16 -6.93 18.67
N LEU A 243 -21.51 -5.82 18.34
CA LEU A 243 -20.74 -5.04 19.31
C LEU A 243 -21.62 -4.37 20.38
N LYS A 244 -22.80 -3.84 20.02
CA LYS A 244 -23.71 -3.18 20.99
C LYS A 244 -24.57 -4.17 21.77
N TYR A 245 -25.11 -5.19 21.10
CA TYR A 245 -26.15 -6.07 21.64
C TYR A 245 -25.66 -7.50 21.92
N GLY A 246 -24.43 -7.84 21.54
CA GLY A 246 -23.85 -9.18 21.74
C GLY A 246 -24.24 -10.18 20.67
N THR A 247 -25.54 -10.31 20.34
CA THR A 247 -25.98 -11.21 19.26
C THR A 247 -27.00 -10.54 18.32
N PRO A 248 -27.12 -10.99 17.05
CA PRO A 248 -28.15 -10.50 16.14
C PRO A 248 -29.57 -10.70 16.66
N MET A 249 -29.82 -11.76 17.45
CA MET A 249 -31.14 -12.00 18.05
C MET A 249 -31.47 -10.99 19.14
N ASP A 250 -30.48 -10.59 19.95
CA ASP A 250 -30.67 -9.56 20.98
C ASP A 250 -30.92 -8.19 20.34
N ALA A 251 -30.22 -7.88 19.26
CA ALA A 251 -30.46 -6.67 18.49
C ALA A 251 -31.89 -6.61 17.92
N VAL A 252 -32.38 -7.72 17.36
CA VAL A 252 -33.77 -7.81 16.85
C VAL A 252 -34.80 -7.69 17.96
N ARG A 253 -34.51 -8.25 19.15
CA ARG A 253 -35.39 -8.14 20.31
C ARG A 253 -35.52 -6.70 20.80
N GLU A 254 -34.44 -5.92 20.72
CA GLU A 254 -34.44 -4.53 21.19
C GLU A 254 -34.94 -3.53 20.14
N LEU A 255 -34.47 -3.64 18.90
CA LEU A 255 -34.68 -2.64 17.84
C LEU A 255 -35.79 -3.01 16.84
N GLY A 256 -36.37 -4.20 16.94
CA GLY A 256 -37.38 -4.69 16.02
C GLY A 256 -36.80 -5.56 14.90
N SER A 257 -37.56 -5.76 13.84
CA SER A 257 -37.18 -6.64 12.73
C SER A 257 -35.90 -6.20 12.04
N VAL A 258 -35.20 -7.15 11.40
CA VAL A 258 -33.98 -6.85 10.61
C VAL A 258 -34.24 -5.78 9.54
N ALA A 259 -35.45 -5.76 8.97
CA ALA A 259 -35.84 -4.75 7.98
C ALA A 259 -35.94 -3.35 8.61
N GLU A 260 -36.49 -3.24 9.82
CA GLU A 260 -36.58 -1.97 10.56
C GLU A 260 -35.19 -1.48 10.94
N ILE A 261 -34.32 -2.34 11.49
CA ILE A 261 -32.94 -1.98 11.85
C ILE A 261 -32.19 -1.42 10.64
N ARG A 262 -32.27 -2.11 9.50
CA ARG A 262 -31.62 -1.68 8.27
C ARG A 262 -32.21 -0.37 7.74
N SER A 263 -33.53 -0.21 7.81
CA SER A 263 -34.20 1.03 7.42
C SER A 263 -33.79 2.21 8.31
N THR A 264 -33.64 1.99 9.62
CA THR A 264 -33.16 2.99 10.58
C THR A 264 -31.74 3.43 10.24
N PHE A 265 -30.83 2.48 10.00
CA PHE A 265 -29.45 2.76 9.66
C PHE A 265 -29.32 3.53 8.33
N LEU A 266 -29.96 3.03 7.27
CA LEU A 266 -29.92 3.67 5.95
C LEU A 266 -30.64 5.02 5.90
N GLY A 267 -31.77 5.15 6.62
CA GLY A 267 -32.50 6.42 6.72
C GLY A 267 -31.66 7.48 7.43
N PHE A 268 -30.92 7.08 8.46
CA PHE A 268 -30.04 7.97 9.19
C PHE A 268 -28.84 8.40 8.33
N GLN A 269 -28.24 7.44 7.62
CA GLN A 269 -27.17 7.68 6.66
C GLN A 269 -27.57 8.71 5.59
N ARG A 270 -28.76 8.56 4.99
CA ARG A 270 -29.29 9.55 4.04
C ARG A 270 -29.46 10.93 4.66
N GLY A 271 -30.02 11.00 5.86
CA GLY A 271 -30.16 12.27 6.60
C GLY A 271 -28.81 12.97 6.81
N LEU A 272 -27.75 12.22 7.09
CA LEU A 272 -26.40 12.74 7.27
C LEU A 272 -25.72 13.18 5.97
N TYR A 273 -25.94 12.50 4.85
CA TYR A 273 -25.24 12.84 3.59
C TYR A 273 -26.03 13.74 2.63
N GLU A 274 -27.36 13.75 2.67
CA GLU A 274 -28.16 14.52 1.69
C GLU A 274 -28.10 16.05 1.87
N GLY A 275 -27.68 16.55 3.03
CA GLY A 275 -27.45 17.99 3.28
C GLY A 275 -26.00 18.43 3.13
N GLU A 276 -25.08 17.59 2.64
CA GLU A 276 -23.73 18.01 2.22
C GLU A 276 -23.67 18.43 0.74
N SER A 277 -24.80 18.37 0.01
CA SER A 277 -24.86 18.64 -1.44
C SER A 277 -25.31 20.07 -1.82
N ASN A 278 -25.07 21.07 -0.98
CA ASN A 278 -25.27 22.49 -1.32
C ASN A 278 -24.05 23.34 -0.95
#